data_AF-A0AAV6XC12-F1
#
_entry.id   AF-A0AAV6XC12-F1
#
_cell.length_a   1.000
_cell.length_b   1.000
_cell.length_c   1.000
_cell.angle_alpha   90.00
_cell.angle_beta   90.00
_cell.angle_gamma   90.00
#
_symmetry.space_group_name_H-M   'P 1'
#
loop_
_entity.id
_entity.type
_entity.pdbx_description
1 polymer ?
#
loop_
_entity_poly.entity_id
_entity_poly.type
_entity_poly.pdbx_seq_one_letter_code
_entity_poly.pdbx_strand_id
1 'polypeptide(L)'
;MQLHDYRLAETIKDNKTITTGQSTIQPDEQETQTELPTELLEVILSQLTLRDNVRASAVCKSWLAVAISVRMADKPPWLMFFPKFGDLYEFYDPSQRKTYWLELPELHNARICYAKDGWLLLYKPRTQRVFFFCPYTRELIDLPSLELTYQIVAFSASPKSPNCILFTVKHVSPTVVAVSTCHPGATEWTTVNYQNRLPFVSSIWNKLVFCNGLFYCLSLTGWLGVYNPEKSTWSVNSVPPPKCPENFFVKNWWKGKFMAEHNGDIFVIYTCSAVNPVIYKLDQANKVWVEMESLGGMTLFANFLSSYARTDLLGAMRNNVYFSKVRFYGKRCVSYSLDNGRYYPRKQCYDWGEQDPFESVWIEPPEDLSTFL
;
A
#
# COMPACT_ATOMS: atom_id res chain seq x y z
N MET A 1 8.94 -91.99 -25.12
CA MET A 1 9.39 -91.82 -23.72
C MET A 1 8.67 -90.57 -23.21
N GLN A 2 7.58 -90.63 -22.42
CA GLN A 2 7.42 -91.17 -21.04
C GLN A 2 8.31 -90.41 -20.04
N LEU A 3 7.86 -89.91 -18.88
CA LEU A 3 6.54 -89.76 -18.19
C LEU A 3 6.60 -88.45 -17.33
N HIS A 4 5.62 -87.88 -16.61
CA HIS A 4 4.21 -88.12 -16.19
C HIS A 4 3.52 -86.70 -16.22
N ASP A 5 2.23 -86.37 -16.16
CA ASP A 5 0.94 -86.88 -15.61
C ASP A 5 0.84 -87.06 -14.08
N TYR A 6 0.21 -86.13 -13.37
CA TYR A 6 -0.70 -86.49 -12.25
C TYR A 6 -1.90 -85.52 -12.13
N ARG A 7 -2.99 -85.90 -12.82
CA ARG A 7 -4.45 -85.81 -12.51
C ARG A 7 -4.94 -84.90 -11.36
N LEU A 8 -6.00 -84.08 -11.50
CA LEU A 8 -7.43 -84.27 -11.92
C LEU A 8 -8.41 -84.84 -10.86
N ALA A 9 -9.33 -83.97 -10.39
CA ALA A 9 -10.75 -84.20 -10.03
C ALA A 9 -11.32 -82.84 -9.55
N GLU A 10 -12.14 -82.09 -10.28
CA GLU A 10 -13.58 -82.29 -10.58
C GLU A 10 -14.51 -82.48 -9.37
N THR A 11 -15.37 -81.48 -9.11
CA THR A 11 -16.83 -81.71 -9.04
C THR A 11 -17.61 -80.41 -9.26
N ILE A 12 -18.82 -80.52 -9.84
CA ILE A 12 -19.65 -79.40 -10.31
C ILE A 12 -20.89 -79.27 -9.40
N LYS A 13 -21.37 -78.03 -9.17
CA LYS A 13 -22.81 -77.75 -9.13
C LYS A 13 -23.15 -76.27 -9.38
N ASP A 14 -23.82 -76.02 -10.50
CA ASP A 14 -24.60 -74.81 -10.74
C ASP A 14 -25.70 -74.62 -9.69
N ASN A 15 -26.13 -73.38 -9.50
CA ASN A 15 -27.55 -73.06 -9.54
C ASN A 15 -27.78 -71.60 -9.92
N LYS A 16 -28.24 -71.36 -11.15
CA LYS A 16 -28.74 -70.05 -11.59
C LYS A 16 -30.11 -69.79 -10.96
N THR A 17 -30.33 -68.59 -10.45
CA THR A 17 -31.69 -68.03 -10.35
C THR A 17 -31.67 -66.66 -11.02
N ILE A 18 -32.38 -66.54 -12.14
CA ILE A 18 -32.62 -65.26 -12.81
C ILE A 18 -33.99 -64.77 -12.33
N THR A 19 -34.08 -63.51 -11.92
CA THR A 19 -35.37 -62.84 -11.73
C THR A 19 -35.24 -61.41 -12.27
N THR A 20 -36.22 -61.01 -13.07
CA THR A 20 -36.11 -59.86 -13.95
C THR A 20 -36.58 -58.56 -13.30
N GLY A 21 -35.70 -57.56 -13.31
CA GLY A 21 -36.05 -56.17 -13.61
C GLY A 21 -36.72 -55.34 -12.52
N GLN A 22 -35.99 -54.32 -12.05
CA GLN A 22 -36.50 -52.96 -12.07
C GLN A 22 -35.34 -51.97 -12.25
N SER A 23 -35.55 -50.96 -13.08
CA SER A 23 -34.52 -49.97 -13.46
C SER A 23 -34.48 -48.84 -12.45
N THR A 24 -33.34 -48.65 -11.79
CA THR A 24 -33.07 -47.40 -11.05
C THR A 24 -31.71 -46.86 -11.45
N ILE A 25 -31.79 -45.75 -12.20
CA ILE A 25 -30.76 -44.78 -12.58
C ILE A 25 -29.48 -44.88 -11.74
N GLN A 26 -28.34 -45.18 -12.39
CA GLN A 26 -27.03 -44.81 -11.87
C GLN A 26 -26.97 -43.29 -11.79
N PRO A 27 -26.44 -42.68 -10.71
CA PRO A 27 -26.05 -41.27 -10.74
C PRO A 27 -24.98 -41.14 -11.82
N ASP A 28 -25.38 -40.54 -12.94
CA ASP A 28 -24.50 -40.31 -14.08
C ASP A 28 -23.38 -39.32 -13.71
N GLU A 29 -22.40 -39.20 -14.60
CA GLU A 29 -21.16 -38.43 -14.46
C GLU A 29 -21.24 -37.24 -13.49
N GLN A 30 -20.33 -37.19 -12.51
CA GLN A 30 -20.09 -35.97 -11.76
C GLN A 30 -19.64 -34.89 -12.75
N GLU A 31 -20.53 -33.98 -13.12
CA GLU A 31 -20.16 -32.74 -13.80
C GLU A 31 -19.10 -32.03 -12.96
N THR A 32 -17.83 -32.19 -13.34
CA THR A 32 -16.77 -31.30 -12.89
C THR A 32 -16.95 -29.97 -13.59
N GLN A 33 -17.97 -29.22 -13.17
CA GLN A 33 -18.04 -27.80 -13.44
C GLN A 33 -16.73 -27.21 -12.94
N THR A 34 -15.89 -26.79 -13.88
CA THR A 34 -14.65 -26.07 -13.58
C THR A 34 -15.05 -24.69 -13.06
N GLU A 35 -15.37 -24.61 -11.77
CA GLU A 35 -15.71 -23.35 -11.12
C GLU A 35 -14.58 -22.36 -11.39
N LEU A 36 -14.92 -21.21 -12.00
CA LEU A 36 -13.95 -20.19 -12.33
C LEU A 36 -13.33 -19.66 -11.02
N PRO A 37 -11.99 -19.70 -10.86
CA PRO A 37 -11.33 -19.19 -9.66
C PRO A 37 -11.80 -17.79 -9.29
N THR A 38 -12.01 -17.57 -7.99
CA THR A 38 -12.65 -16.36 -7.45
C THR A 38 -12.00 -15.08 -7.95
N GLU A 39 -10.66 -15.05 -8.08
CA GLU A 39 -9.89 -13.89 -8.54
C GLU A 39 -10.10 -13.60 -10.03
N LEU A 40 -10.34 -14.63 -10.85
CA LEU A 40 -10.69 -14.46 -12.26
C LEU A 40 -12.15 -14.00 -12.41
N LEU A 41 -13.06 -14.50 -11.56
CA LEU A 41 -14.44 -14.05 -11.53
C LEU A 41 -14.55 -12.59 -11.04
N GLU A 42 -13.77 -12.19 -10.03
CA GLU A 42 -13.65 -10.79 -9.60
C GLU A 42 -13.21 -9.89 -10.77
N VAL A 43 -12.16 -10.28 -11.50
CA VAL A 43 -11.65 -9.52 -12.65
C VAL A 43 -12.65 -9.43 -13.80
N ILE A 44 -13.44 -10.48 -14.09
CA ILE A 44 -14.51 -10.40 -15.10
C ILE A 44 -15.62 -9.45 -14.63
N LEU A 45 -16.11 -9.64 -13.40
CA LEU A 45 -17.23 -8.88 -12.86
C LEU A 45 -16.90 -7.40 -12.63
N SER A 46 -15.62 -7.04 -12.46
CA SER A 46 -15.16 -5.66 -12.30
C SER A 46 -15.07 -4.87 -13.62
N GLN A 47 -15.15 -5.52 -14.78
CA GLN A 47 -15.22 -4.85 -16.09
C GLN A 47 -16.67 -4.63 -16.57
N LEU A 48 -17.66 -5.16 -15.85
CA LEU A 48 -19.07 -5.04 -16.21
C LEU A 48 -19.65 -3.70 -15.73
N THR A 49 -20.65 -3.20 -16.46
CA THR A 49 -21.50 -2.11 -15.94
C THR A 49 -22.21 -2.57 -14.66
N LEU A 50 -22.61 -1.66 -13.77
CA LEU A 50 -23.37 -2.01 -12.56
C LEU A 50 -24.62 -2.84 -12.89
N ARG A 51 -25.30 -2.54 -14.00
CA ARG A 51 -26.48 -3.27 -14.49
C ARG A 51 -26.15 -4.73 -14.83
N ASP A 52 -25.03 -4.95 -15.50
CA ASP A 52 -24.64 -6.27 -15.99
C ASP A 52 -23.92 -7.09 -14.92
N ASN A 53 -23.21 -6.44 -13.99
CA ASN A 53 -22.72 -7.01 -12.74
C ASN A 53 -23.89 -7.51 -11.85
N VAL A 54 -24.98 -6.74 -11.74
CA VAL A 54 -26.21 -7.18 -11.05
C VAL A 54 -26.85 -8.38 -11.76
N ARG A 55 -26.92 -8.39 -13.09
CA ARG A 55 -27.42 -9.55 -13.87
C ARG A 55 -26.56 -10.80 -13.66
N ALA A 56 -25.23 -10.66 -13.74
CA ALA A 56 -24.30 -11.75 -13.50
C ALA A 56 -24.39 -12.31 -12.07
N SER A 57 -24.72 -11.47 -11.09
CA SER A 57 -24.94 -11.90 -9.70
C SER A 57 -26.14 -12.84 -9.50
N ALA A 58 -26.99 -13.04 -10.50
CA ALA A 58 -28.09 -14.01 -10.47
C ALA A 58 -27.70 -15.43 -10.94
N VAL A 59 -26.47 -15.66 -11.43
CA VAL A 59 -26.05 -16.96 -11.99
C VAL A 59 -26.01 -18.07 -10.92
N CYS A 60 -25.34 -17.84 -9.79
CA CYS A 60 -25.32 -18.75 -8.66
C CYS A 60 -24.88 -18.02 -7.37
N LYS A 61 -24.91 -18.70 -6.21
CA LYS A 61 -24.50 -18.13 -4.92
C LYS A 61 -23.04 -17.63 -4.90
N SER A 62 -22.13 -18.33 -5.59
CA SER A 62 -20.73 -17.91 -5.72
C SER A 62 -20.63 -16.60 -6.51
N TRP A 63 -21.26 -16.53 -7.69
CA TRP A 63 -21.32 -15.30 -8.50
C TRP A 63 -22.01 -14.15 -7.77
N LEU A 64 -23.03 -14.41 -6.96
CA LEU A 64 -23.66 -13.40 -6.10
C LEU A 64 -22.67 -12.82 -5.08
N ALA A 65 -21.96 -13.68 -4.34
CA ALA A 65 -20.98 -13.26 -3.36
C ALA A 65 -19.85 -12.43 -4.00
N VAL A 66 -19.26 -12.92 -5.11
CA VAL A 66 -18.18 -12.21 -5.81
C VAL A 66 -18.67 -10.89 -6.41
N ALA A 67 -19.88 -10.84 -6.97
CA ALA A 67 -20.44 -9.59 -7.47
C ALA A 67 -20.73 -8.57 -6.35
N ILE A 68 -21.09 -9.01 -5.14
CA ILE A 68 -21.17 -8.14 -3.96
C ILE A 68 -19.78 -7.61 -3.61
N SER A 69 -18.77 -8.47 -3.48
CA SER A 69 -17.38 -8.06 -3.19
C SER A 69 -16.86 -7.04 -4.20
N VAL A 70 -17.10 -7.26 -5.50
CA VAL A 70 -16.71 -6.32 -6.57
C VAL A 70 -17.42 -4.96 -6.48
N ARG A 71 -18.67 -4.91 -6.03
CA ARG A 71 -19.41 -3.65 -5.84
C ARG A 71 -19.02 -2.91 -4.56
N MET A 72 -18.41 -3.59 -3.60
CA MET A 72 -17.96 -3.03 -2.32
C MET A 72 -16.43 -2.79 -2.26
N ALA A 73 -15.70 -3.18 -3.30
CA ALA A 73 -14.24 -3.10 -3.34
C ALA A 73 -13.73 -1.65 -3.38
N ASP A 74 -12.69 -1.36 -2.59
CA ASP A 74 -12.04 -0.05 -2.63
C ASP A 74 -11.17 0.09 -3.90
N LYS A 75 -10.92 1.33 -4.31
CA LYS A 75 -10.00 1.67 -5.40
C LYS A 75 -8.56 1.78 -4.85
N PRO A 76 -7.54 1.22 -5.51
CA PRO A 76 -6.16 1.48 -5.11
C PRO A 76 -5.79 2.96 -5.35
N PRO A 77 -4.86 3.52 -4.56
CA PRO A 77 -4.30 4.82 -4.86
C PRO A 77 -3.60 4.80 -6.23
N TRP A 78 -3.69 5.92 -6.93
CA TRP A 78 -3.00 6.16 -8.19
C TRP A 78 -1.59 6.67 -7.94
N LEU A 79 -0.66 6.35 -8.82
CA LEU A 79 0.72 6.83 -8.75
C LEU A 79 0.89 8.08 -9.61
N MET A 80 1.05 9.23 -8.96
CA MET A 80 1.32 10.52 -9.60
C MET A 80 2.84 10.68 -9.78
N PHE A 81 3.30 10.78 -11.03
CA PHE A 81 4.69 11.11 -11.36
C PHE A 81 4.87 12.59 -11.62
N PHE A 82 6.02 13.12 -11.21
CA PHE A 82 6.34 14.52 -11.38
C PHE A 82 7.13 14.71 -12.69
N PRO A 83 6.76 15.68 -13.55
CA PRO A 83 7.48 15.95 -14.79
C PRO A 83 8.86 16.54 -14.48
N LYS A 84 9.86 16.18 -15.30
CA LYS A 84 11.21 16.80 -15.23
C LYS A 84 11.24 18.18 -15.90
N PHE A 85 10.31 18.43 -16.82
CA PHE A 85 10.15 19.68 -17.57
C PHE A 85 8.68 19.88 -17.94
N GLY A 86 8.20 21.12 -17.90
CA GLY A 86 6.78 21.44 -18.10
C GLY A 86 5.89 20.98 -16.94
N ASP A 87 4.60 21.27 -17.05
CA ASP A 87 3.63 21.10 -15.96
C ASP A 87 2.62 19.97 -16.22
N LEU A 88 2.90 19.05 -17.14
CA LEU A 88 2.05 17.89 -17.46
C LEU A 88 2.38 16.69 -16.54
N TYR A 89 1.51 16.41 -15.58
CA TYR A 89 1.66 15.31 -14.64
C TYR A 89 1.01 14.02 -15.17
N GLU A 90 1.62 12.89 -14.81
CA GLU A 90 1.20 11.55 -15.25
C GLU A 90 0.64 10.78 -14.05
N PHE A 91 -0.59 10.30 -14.17
CA PHE A 91 -1.29 9.53 -13.13
C PHE A 91 -1.50 8.08 -13.62
N TYR A 92 -1.00 7.10 -12.86
CA TYR A 92 -1.08 5.68 -13.22
C TYR A 92 -1.99 4.89 -12.28
N ASP A 93 -3.01 4.24 -12.86
CA ASP A 93 -3.88 3.29 -12.17
C ASP A 93 -3.23 1.90 -12.15
N PRO A 94 -2.84 1.36 -10.98
CA PRO A 94 -2.22 0.03 -10.90
C PRO A 94 -3.20 -1.14 -11.17
N SER A 95 -4.52 -0.92 -11.05
CA SER A 95 -5.55 -1.95 -11.30
C SER A 95 -5.81 -2.13 -12.80
N GLN A 96 -6.29 -1.07 -13.46
CA GLN A 96 -6.53 -1.04 -14.91
C GLN A 96 -5.24 -1.03 -15.74
N ARG A 97 -4.09 -0.71 -15.11
CA ARG A 97 -2.79 -0.44 -15.75
C ARG A 97 -2.84 0.72 -16.74
N LYS A 98 -3.86 1.56 -16.63
CA LYS A 98 -4.09 2.74 -17.48
C LYS A 98 -3.28 3.93 -16.96
N THR A 99 -2.87 4.79 -17.89
CA THR A 99 -2.24 6.07 -17.58
C THR A 99 -3.20 7.18 -18.02
N TYR A 100 -3.22 8.28 -17.26
CA TYR A 100 -3.99 9.48 -17.47
C TYR A 100 -3.07 10.70 -17.32
N TRP A 101 -3.41 11.83 -17.94
CA TRP A 101 -2.60 13.04 -17.89
C TRP A 101 -3.39 14.27 -17.46
N LEU A 102 -2.71 15.18 -16.76
CA LEU A 102 -3.30 16.40 -16.22
C LEU A 102 -2.26 17.52 -16.13
N GLU A 103 -2.54 18.67 -16.74
CA GLU A 103 -1.65 19.83 -16.74
C GLU A 103 -1.90 20.70 -15.50
N LEU A 104 -0.90 20.81 -14.61
CA LEU A 104 -0.99 21.43 -13.27
C LEU A 104 0.00 22.60 -13.11
N PRO A 105 -0.17 23.74 -13.83
CA PRO A 105 0.74 24.89 -13.74
C PRO A 105 0.74 25.56 -12.36
N GLU A 106 -0.23 25.28 -11.49
CA GLU A 106 -0.28 25.75 -10.10
C GLU A 106 0.90 25.20 -9.29
N LEU A 107 1.33 23.97 -9.61
CA LEU A 107 2.47 23.28 -9.02
C LEU A 107 3.82 23.82 -9.52
N HIS A 108 3.86 24.75 -10.48
CA HIS A 108 5.09 25.24 -11.06
C HIS A 108 6.05 25.82 -10.00
N ASN A 109 7.30 25.34 -9.98
CA ASN A 109 8.33 25.57 -8.95
C ASN A 109 7.98 25.14 -7.50
N ALA A 110 6.94 24.32 -7.29
CA ALA A 110 6.68 23.67 -6.00
C ALA A 110 7.41 22.33 -5.87
N ARG A 111 7.62 21.90 -4.62
CA ARG A 111 7.91 20.52 -4.23
C ARG A 111 6.66 19.95 -3.58
N ILE A 112 6.26 18.74 -3.96
CA ILE A 112 5.26 17.96 -3.22
C ILE A 112 5.95 17.37 -1.99
N CYS A 113 5.37 17.57 -0.81
CA CYS A 113 5.96 17.19 0.47
C CYS A 113 5.22 16.01 1.13
N TYR A 114 3.90 15.91 0.93
CA TYR A 114 3.06 14.84 1.45
C TYR A 114 1.79 14.75 0.59
N ALA A 115 1.14 13.58 0.54
CA ALA A 115 -0.19 13.41 -0.03
C ALA A 115 -1.05 12.56 0.90
N LYS A 116 -2.33 12.91 1.06
CA LYS A 116 -3.35 12.15 1.80
C LYS A 116 -4.76 12.68 1.50
N ASP A 117 -5.76 11.81 1.52
CA ASP A 117 -7.19 12.10 1.35
C ASP A 117 -7.51 12.85 0.04
N GLY A 118 -6.75 12.58 -1.03
CA GLY A 118 -6.86 13.26 -2.33
C GLY A 118 -6.21 14.66 -2.41
N TRP A 119 -5.50 15.09 -1.36
CA TRP A 119 -4.81 16.39 -1.31
C TRP A 119 -3.30 16.25 -1.29
N LEU A 120 -2.63 17.19 -1.96
CA LEU A 120 -1.19 17.39 -1.93
C LEU A 120 -0.84 18.53 -0.97
N LEU A 121 0.18 18.35 -0.14
CA LEU A 121 0.85 19.44 0.57
C LEU A 121 2.11 19.86 -0.19
N LEU A 122 2.22 21.15 -0.48
CA LEU A 122 3.21 21.72 -1.38
C LEU A 122 4.03 22.83 -0.74
N TYR A 123 5.30 22.93 -1.14
CA TYR A 123 6.26 23.94 -0.69
C TYR A 123 6.92 24.65 -1.87
N LYS A 124 6.96 25.99 -1.89
CA LYS A 124 7.74 26.78 -2.87
C LYS A 124 8.96 27.42 -2.18
N PRO A 125 10.17 26.81 -2.26
CA PRO A 125 11.32 27.21 -1.43
C PRO A 125 11.76 28.67 -1.59
N ARG A 126 11.60 29.27 -2.78
CA ARG A 126 11.98 30.68 -3.03
C ARG A 126 11.14 31.70 -2.26
N THR A 127 9.92 31.34 -1.84
CA THR A 127 8.98 32.24 -1.16
C THR A 127 8.54 31.72 0.21
N GLN A 128 9.09 30.57 0.64
CA GLN A 128 8.71 29.83 1.85
C GLN A 128 7.20 29.52 1.96
N ARG A 129 6.44 29.63 0.85
CA ARG A 129 4.99 29.41 0.81
C ARG A 129 4.71 27.92 0.96
N VAL A 130 3.88 27.58 1.93
CA VAL A 130 3.30 26.26 2.13
C VAL A 130 1.81 26.34 1.74
N PHE A 131 1.28 25.37 1.01
CA PHE A 131 -0.14 25.35 0.65
C PHE A 131 -0.62 23.93 0.36
N PHE A 132 -1.91 23.69 0.55
CA PHE A 132 -2.59 22.50 0.04
C PHE A 132 -3.11 22.72 -1.38
N PHE A 133 -3.17 21.66 -2.17
CA PHE A 133 -3.82 21.66 -3.48
C PHE A 133 -4.50 20.32 -3.76
N CYS A 134 -5.71 20.35 -4.30
CA CYS A 134 -6.37 19.17 -4.84
C CYS A 134 -6.22 19.18 -6.38
N PRO A 135 -5.51 18.21 -6.99
CA PRO A 135 -5.29 18.22 -8.44
C PRO A 135 -6.58 18.09 -9.24
N TYR A 136 -7.62 17.47 -8.68
CA TYR A 136 -8.87 17.16 -9.38
C TYR A 136 -9.84 18.36 -9.39
N THR A 137 -9.90 19.13 -8.30
CA THR A 137 -10.79 20.31 -8.18
C THR A 137 -10.08 21.64 -8.44
N ARG A 138 -8.74 21.63 -8.59
CA ARG A 138 -7.84 22.81 -8.65
C ARG A 138 -7.89 23.72 -7.43
N GLU A 139 -8.53 23.27 -6.35
CA GLU A 139 -8.71 24.04 -5.15
C GLU A 139 -7.40 24.18 -4.38
N LEU A 140 -7.09 25.40 -3.95
CA LEU A 140 -5.87 25.75 -3.22
C LEU A 140 -6.24 26.33 -1.86
N ILE A 141 -5.63 25.82 -0.79
CA ILE A 141 -5.75 26.35 0.57
C ILE A 141 -4.36 26.79 1.01
N ASP A 142 -4.15 28.10 1.12
CA ASP A 142 -2.86 28.68 1.50
C ASP A 142 -2.60 28.53 3.00
N LEU A 143 -1.32 28.54 3.37
CA LEU A 143 -0.89 28.47 4.77
C LEU A 143 0.17 29.56 5.04
N PRO A 144 0.40 29.93 6.31
CA PRO A 144 1.49 30.82 6.68
C PRO A 144 2.84 30.27 6.19
N SER A 145 3.79 31.15 5.88
CA SER A 145 5.11 30.72 5.40
C SER A 145 5.91 30.02 6.50
N LEU A 146 6.69 29.00 6.09
CA LEU A 146 7.61 28.29 6.97
C LEU A 146 8.77 27.71 6.16
N GLU A 147 10.00 27.85 6.67
CA GLU A 147 11.18 27.24 6.05
C GLU A 147 11.19 25.71 6.26
N LEU A 148 10.63 24.98 5.29
CA LEU A 148 10.51 23.51 5.32
C LEU A 148 11.75 22.75 4.83
N THR A 149 12.84 23.43 4.44
CA THR A 149 14.05 22.71 4.00
C THR A 149 14.65 21.86 5.13
N TYR A 150 14.95 20.59 4.81
CA TYR A 150 15.39 19.53 5.74
C TYR A 150 14.38 19.13 6.84
N GLN A 151 13.11 19.54 6.73
CA GLN A 151 12.04 19.06 7.62
C GLN A 151 11.30 17.87 7.00
N ILE A 152 10.78 16.97 7.83
CA ILE A 152 9.64 16.11 7.43
C ILE A 152 8.34 16.78 7.84
N VAL A 153 7.28 16.57 7.06
CA VAL A 153 5.95 17.14 7.30
C VAL A 153 4.85 16.18 6.87
N ALA A 154 3.73 16.19 7.58
CA ALA A 154 2.49 15.49 7.25
C ALA A 154 1.28 16.27 7.76
N PHE A 155 0.08 15.80 7.41
CA PHE A 155 -1.18 16.31 7.93
C PHE A 155 -2.12 15.18 8.36
N SER A 156 -3.00 15.43 9.35
CA SER A 156 -3.83 14.41 10.01
C SER A 156 -4.98 13.89 9.15
N ALA A 157 -5.64 14.78 8.42
CA ALA A 157 -6.84 14.55 7.62
C ALA A 157 -6.95 15.63 6.54
N SER A 158 -7.79 15.41 5.52
CA SER A 158 -8.15 16.38 4.48
C SER A 158 -8.23 17.82 5.00
N PRO A 159 -7.66 18.83 4.32
CA PRO A 159 -7.62 20.22 4.77
C PRO A 159 -8.97 20.94 4.79
N LYS A 160 -10.05 20.27 4.36
CA LYS A 160 -11.44 20.71 4.59
C LYS A 160 -12.01 20.25 5.93
N SER A 161 -11.35 19.33 6.63
CA SER A 161 -11.74 18.89 7.96
C SER A 161 -11.37 19.95 9.00
N PRO A 162 -12.28 20.32 9.92
CA PRO A 162 -11.95 21.25 11.02
C PRO A 162 -10.89 20.68 11.97
N ASN A 163 -10.65 19.37 11.93
CA ASN A 163 -9.64 18.66 12.73
C ASN A 163 -8.34 18.39 11.93
N CYS A 164 -8.14 19.08 10.80
CA CYS A 164 -6.88 19.02 10.06
C CYS A 164 -5.77 19.75 10.83
N ILE A 165 -4.73 18.99 11.20
CA ILE A 165 -3.52 19.47 11.86
C ILE A 165 -2.35 19.13 10.95
N LEU A 166 -1.50 20.11 10.67
CA LEU A 166 -0.19 19.92 10.08
C LEU A 166 0.84 19.77 11.20
N PHE A 167 1.81 18.88 10.98
CA PHE A 167 2.92 18.66 11.89
C PHE A 167 4.23 18.55 11.09
N THR A 168 5.22 19.34 11.49
CA THR A 168 6.61 19.25 11.01
C THR A 168 7.53 18.90 12.17
N VAL A 169 8.66 18.26 11.87
CA VAL A 169 9.77 18.14 12.83
C VAL A 169 11.12 18.30 12.15
N LYS A 170 12.02 19.03 12.81
CA LYS A 170 13.44 19.18 12.43
C LYS A 170 14.35 19.11 13.65
N HIS A 171 15.59 18.68 13.44
CA HIS A 171 16.62 18.79 14.47
C HIS A 171 17.12 20.24 14.55
N VAL A 172 17.13 20.80 15.76
CA VAL A 172 17.82 22.06 16.08
C VAL A 172 19.21 21.74 16.62
N SER A 173 19.33 20.62 17.34
CA SER A 173 20.60 20.02 17.77
C SER A 173 20.45 18.49 17.77
N PRO A 174 21.53 17.73 18.04
CA PRO A 174 21.43 16.28 18.27
C PRO A 174 20.35 15.87 19.29
N THR A 175 20.20 16.65 20.36
CA THR A 175 19.32 16.35 21.51
C THR A 175 18.07 17.23 21.57
N VAL A 176 17.83 18.10 20.58
CA VAL A 176 16.66 18.99 20.54
C VAL A 176 16.04 19.00 19.15
N VAL A 177 14.73 18.75 19.08
CA VAL A 177 13.94 18.97 17.87
C VAL A 177 13.04 20.19 18.02
N ALA A 178 12.88 20.96 16.95
CA ALA A 178 11.75 21.88 16.80
C ALA A 178 10.62 21.11 16.13
N VAL A 179 9.45 21.12 16.78
CA VAL A 179 8.19 20.69 16.19
C VAL A 179 7.41 21.95 15.82
N SER A 180 6.85 22.00 14.62
CA SER A 180 5.99 23.09 14.16
C SER A 180 4.61 22.54 13.81
N THR A 181 3.55 23.19 14.31
CA THR A 181 2.16 22.82 14.05
C THR A 181 1.34 23.99 13.51
N CYS A 182 0.39 23.67 12.65
CA CYS A 182 -0.51 24.62 11.97
C CYS A 182 -1.83 23.92 11.61
N HIS A 183 -2.83 24.66 11.19
CA HIS A 183 -4.10 24.14 10.66
C HIS A 183 -4.56 25.01 9.48
N PRO A 184 -5.45 24.51 8.60
CA PRO A 184 -6.10 25.33 7.58
C PRO A 184 -6.72 26.59 8.20
N GLY A 185 -6.48 27.76 7.59
CA GLY A 185 -6.96 29.05 8.07
C GLY A 185 -6.19 29.68 9.24
N ALA A 186 -5.11 29.06 9.74
CA ALA A 186 -4.21 29.70 10.71
C ALA A 186 -3.44 30.88 10.10
N THR A 187 -3.06 31.86 10.92
CA THR A 187 -2.24 33.02 10.52
C THR A 187 -0.74 32.85 10.76
N GLU A 188 -0.34 31.90 11.62
CA GLU A 188 1.06 31.61 11.93
C GLU A 188 1.29 30.12 12.29
N TRP A 189 2.55 29.68 12.35
CA TRP A 189 2.94 28.34 12.81
C TRP A 189 3.35 28.37 14.28
N THR A 190 2.68 27.58 15.11
CA THR A 190 3.14 27.34 16.50
C THR A 190 4.39 26.46 16.45
N THR A 191 5.52 26.95 16.97
CA THR A 191 6.80 26.20 16.98
C THR A 191 7.34 26.03 18.40
N VAL A 192 7.61 24.80 18.80
CA VAL A 192 8.08 24.46 20.16
C VAL A 192 9.30 23.52 20.10
N ASN A 193 10.30 23.78 20.95
CA ASN A 193 11.50 22.97 21.06
C ASN A 193 11.34 21.88 22.13
N TYR A 194 11.61 20.62 21.77
CA TYR A 194 11.47 19.47 22.65
C TYR A 194 12.79 18.69 22.80
N GLN A 195 12.97 18.08 23.97
CA GLN A 195 14.11 17.19 24.26
C GLN A 195 13.99 15.88 23.47
N ASN A 196 14.93 15.66 22.57
CA ASN A 196 14.98 14.54 21.65
C ASN A 196 15.92 13.45 22.17
N ARG A 197 15.45 12.64 23.12
CA ARG A 197 16.22 11.59 23.80
C ARG A 197 16.37 10.32 22.95
N LEU A 198 17.02 10.43 21.79
CA LEU A 198 17.51 9.28 21.04
C LEU A 198 18.76 8.70 21.74
N PRO A 199 18.91 7.37 21.82
CA PRO A 199 20.13 6.75 22.37
C PRO A 199 21.34 6.89 21.44
N PHE A 200 21.13 7.28 20.17
CA PHE A 200 22.19 7.63 19.22
C PHE A 200 22.03 9.08 18.77
N VAL A 201 23.12 9.83 18.89
CA VAL A 201 23.22 11.30 18.78
C VAL A 201 23.01 11.83 17.33
N SER A 202 22.78 10.95 16.35
CA SER A 202 22.83 11.29 14.91
C SER A 202 21.68 10.73 14.06
N SER A 203 20.66 10.09 14.62
CA SER A 203 19.54 9.53 13.83
C SER A 203 18.49 10.60 13.51
N ILE A 204 18.28 10.88 12.22
CA ILE A 204 17.34 11.90 11.71
C ILE A 204 15.94 11.29 11.52
N TRP A 205 14.87 12.03 11.82
CA TRP A 205 13.49 11.66 11.50
C TRP A 205 13.23 11.65 9.98
N ASN A 206 12.80 10.52 9.39
CA ASN A 206 12.75 10.36 7.91
C ASN A 206 11.45 9.77 7.33
N LYS A 207 10.56 9.22 8.16
CA LYS A 207 9.20 8.80 7.78
C LYS A 207 8.20 9.25 8.84
N LEU A 208 6.96 9.47 8.42
CA LEU A 208 5.92 10.13 9.21
C LEU A 208 4.56 9.54 8.84
N VAL A 209 3.74 9.17 9.82
CA VAL A 209 2.32 8.84 9.65
C VAL A 209 1.50 9.45 10.78
N PHE A 210 0.23 9.74 10.51
CA PHE A 210 -0.75 10.09 11.54
C PHE A 210 -1.63 8.88 11.83
N CYS A 211 -1.76 8.50 13.09
CA CYS A 211 -2.48 7.31 13.54
C CYS A 211 -3.15 7.59 14.89
N ASN A 212 -4.46 7.33 15.03
CA ASN A 212 -5.21 7.44 16.28
C ASN A 212 -4.96 8.74 17.08
N GLY A 213 -4.94 9.88 16.41
CA GLY A 213 -4.74 11.20 17.04
C GLY A 213 -3.27 11.63 17.22
N LEU A 214 -2.30 10.77 16.90
CA LEU A 214 -0.87 10.99 17.15
C LEU A 214 -0.06 10.99 15.84
N PHE A 215 1.01 11.79 15.80
CA PHE A 215 1.99 11.73 14.71
C PHE A 215 3.17 10.86 15.12
N TYR A 216 3.38 9.79 14.35
CA TYR A 216 4.46 8.83 14.55
C TYR A 216 5.57 9.09 13.55
N CYS A 217 6.78 9.32 14.07
CA CYS A 217 7.99 9.59 13.29
C CYS A 217 8.93 8.40 13.40
N LEU A 218 9.41 7.86 12.27
CA LEU A 218 10.46 6.85 12.27
C LEU A 218 11.79 7.50 11.89
N SER A 219 12.76 7.46 12.80
CA SER A 219 14.12 7.91 12.50
C SER A 219 14.85 6.93 11.59
N LEU A 220 15.90 7.38 10.91
CA LEU A 220 16.73 6.58 10.00
C LEU A 220 17.02 5.19 10.59
N THR A 221 17.61 5.13 11.78
CA THR A 221 17.98 3.89 12.50
C THR A 221 16.83 3.13 13.15
N GLY A 222 15.57 3.48 12.88
CA GLY A 222 14.38 2.71 13.25
C GLY A 222 13.75 3.03 14.62
N TRP A 223 14.30 3.98 15.38
CA TRP A 223 13.63 4.51 16.58
C TRP A 223 12.33 5.23 16.22
N LEU A 224 11.34 5.13 17.11
CA LEU A 224 9.99 5.68 16.96
C LEU A 224 9.79 6.91 17.87
N GLY A 225 9.65 8.08 17.27
CA GLY A 225 9.22 9.31 17.94
C GLY A 225 7.72 9.46 17.84
N VAL A 226 7.08 10.04 18.86
CA VAL A 226 5.64 10.25 18.91
C VAL A 226 5.34 11.67 19.39
N TYR A 227 4.57 12.40 18.59
CA TYR A 227 3.99 13.68 18.96
C TYR A 227 2.50 13.54 19.21
N ASN A 228 2.05 14.00 20.38
CA ASN A 228 0.63 14.23 20.66
C ASN A 228 0.33 15.73 20.44
N PRO A 229 -0.54 16.08 19.47
CA PRO A 229 -0.91 17.48 19.19
C PRO A 229 -1.86 18.07 20.24
N GLU A 230 -2.85 17.32 20.70
CA GLU A 230 -3.81 17.72 21.76
C GLU A 230 -3.08 18.18 23.04
N LYS A 231 -2.04 17.45 23.44
CA LYS A 231 -1.27 17.68 24.67
C LYS A 231 0.00 18.48 24.44
N SER A 232 0.36 18.74 23.17
CA SER A 232 1.65 19.34 22.76
C SER A 232 2.84 18.66 23.46
N THR A 233 2.96 17.34 23.30
CA THR A 233 4.05 16.54 23.89
C THR A 233 4.80 15.73 22.84
N TRP A 234 6.13 15.91 22.79
CA TRP A 234 7.06 15.04 22.07
C TRP A 234 7.61 13.95 22.99
N SER A 235 7.78 12.75 22.46
CA SER A 235 8.43 11.63 23.14
C SER A 235 9.19 10.74 22.15
N VAL A 236 10.20 10.01 22.63
CA VAL A 236 10.84 8.92 21.90
C VAL A 236 10.45 7.63 22.59
N ASN A 237 9.67 6.78 21.91
CA ASN A 237 9.22 5.52 22.46
C ASN A 237 10.38 4.53 22.57
N SER A 238 10.47 3.85 23.71
CA SER A 238 11.44 2.76 23.97
C SER A 238 11.09 1.45 23.25
N VAL A 239 10.61 1.55 22.01
CA VAL A 239 10.43 0.42 21.09
C VAL A 239 11.80 0.17 20.43
N PRO A 240 12.42 -1.02 20.60
CA PRO A 240 13.65 -1.35 19.88
C PRO A 240 13.43 -1.24 18.36
N PRO A 241 14.40 -0.75 17.57
CA PRO A 241 14.27 -0.74 16.11
C PRO A 241 13.89 -2.11 15.51
N PRO A 242 13.12 -2.14 14.41
CA PRO A 242 12.86 -3.38 13.67
C PRO A 242 14.18 -4.03 13.25
N LYS A 243 14.23 -5.37 13.16
CA LYS A 243 15.47 -6.05 12.73
C LYS A 243 15.79 -5.66 11.29
N CYS A 244 16.92 -4.99 11.09
CA CYS A 244 17.44 -4.67 9.78
C CYS A 244 18.21 -5.90 9.25
N PRO A 245 17.91 -6.45 8.06
CA PRO A 245 18.68 -7.54 7.49
C PRO A 245 20.18 -7.20 7.38
N GLU A 246 21.08 -8.14 7.59
CA GLU A 246 22.52 -7.85 7.69
C GLU A 246 23.10 -7.19 6.41
N ASN A 247 22.52 -7.48 5.26
CA ASN A 247 22.89 -6.90 3.96
C ASN A 247 22.27 -5.51 3.67
N PHE A 248 21.62 -4.85 4.64
CA PHE A 248 20.95 -3.57 4.40
C PHE A 248 21.90 -2.35 4.37
N PHE A 249 23.18 -2.49 4.74
CA PHE A 249 24.14 -1.38 4.83
C PHE A 249 24.72 -0.91 3.46
N VAL A 250 23.96 -1.07 2.39
CA VAL A 250 24.29 -0.57 1.05
C VAL A 250 24.14 0.97 1.00
N LYS A 251 24.82 1.61 0.04
CA LYS A 251 24.67 3.05 -0.25
C LYS A 251 23.19 3.41 -0.41
N ASN A 252 22.75 4.51 0.19
CA ASN A 252 21.37 5.03 0.13
C ASN A 252 20.25 4.13 0.71
N TRP A 253 20.57 3.14 1.56
CA TRP A 253 19.60 2.23 2.21
C TRP A 253 18.35 2.91 2.81
N TRP A 254 18.50 4.14 3.31
CA TRP A 254 17.42 4.94 3.90
C TRP A 254 16.25 5.26 2.96
N LYS A 255 16.46 5.15 1.63
CA LYS A 255 15.40 5.27 0.63
C LYS A 255 14.48 4.05 0.59
N GLY A 256 15.03 2.87 0.85
CA GLY A 256 14.33 1.58 0.85
C GLY A 256 13.52 1.29 2.12
N LYS A 257 13.19 2.33 2.90
CA LYS A 257 12.40 2.20 4.13
C LYS A 257 11.17 3.10 4.08
N PHE A 258 10.00 2.51 4.26
CA PHE A 258 8.70 3.15 4.19
C PHE A 258 7.89 2.91 5.46
N MET A 259 6.85 3.72 5.69
CA MET A 259 5.98 3.65 6.87
C MET A 259 4.55 3.96 6.44
N ALA A 260 3.59 3.14 6.86
CA ALA A 260 2.18 3.27 6.55
C ALA A 260 1.33 3.11 7.82
N GLU A 261 0.09 3.56 7.74
CA GLU A 261 -0.95 3.40 8.76
C GLU A 261 -2.14 2.69 8.14
N HIS A 262 -2.85 1.87 8.93
CA HIS A 262 -4.16 1.35 8.56
C HIS A 262 -4.99 1.00 9.79
N ASN A 263 -6.20 1.54 9.92
CA ASN A 263 -7.18 1.17 10.95
C ASN A 263 -6.62 1.20 12.40
N GLY A 264 -5.68 2.10 12.69
CA GLY A 264 -5.02 2.22 14.00
C GLY A 264 -3.75 1.38 14.17
N ASP A 265 -3.39 0.54 13.18
CA ASP A 265 -2.13 -0.16 13.12
C ASP A 265 -1.06 0.64 12.35
N ILE A 266 0.21 0.39 12.69
CA ILE A 266 1.36 1.04 12.07
C ILE A 266 2.29 -0.02 11.48
N PHE A 267 2.67 0.19 10.22
CA PHE A 267 3.48 -0.73 9.43
C PHE A 267 4.78 -0.06 8.97
N VAL A 268 5.87 -0.82 8.98
CA VAL A 268 7.17 -0.40 8.42
C VAL A 268 7.62 -1.43 7.39
N ILE A 269 8.05 -0.94 6.24
CA ILE A 269 8.47 -1.76 5.10
C ILE A 269 9.95 -1.49 4.86
N TYR A 270 10.77 -2.55 4.89
CA TYR A 270 12.18 -2.51 4.51
C TYR A 270 12.35 -3.27 3.19
N THR A 271 13.03 -2.67 2.22
CA THR A 271 13.41 -3.32 0.96
C THR A 271 14.74 -2.80 0.46
N CYS A 272 15.58 -3.66 -0.11
CA CYS A 272 16.85 -3.28 -0.73
C CYS A 272 17.11 -4.17 -1.96
N SER A 273 18.26 -3.99 -2.58
CA SER A 273 18.72 -4.84 -3.68
C SER A 273 18.97 -6.30 -3.23
N ALA A 274 19.55 -6.50 -2.05
CA ALA A 274 20.07 -7.81 -1.62
C ALA A 274 19.02 -8.80 -1.09
N VAL A 275 17.84 -8.36 -0.61
CA VAL A 275 16.81 -9.24 -0.04
C VAL A 275 15.39 -8.84 -0.47
N ASN A 276 14.43 -9.77 -0.31
CA ASN A 276 13.01 -9.48 -0.47
C ASN A 276 12.53 -8.41 0.54
N PRO A 277 11.41 -7.71 0.28
CA PRO A 277 10.81 -6.80 1.24
C PRO A 277 10.42 -7.52 2.54
N VAL A 278 10.77 -6.92 3.67
CA VAL A 278 10.35 -7.34 5.02
C VAL A 278 9.37 -6.31 5.56
N ILE A 279 8.22 -6.76 6.05
CA ILE A 279 7.16 -5.92 6.59
C ILE A 279 7.05 -6.19 8.11
N TYR A 280 6.98 -5.13 8.90
CA TYR A 280 6.75 -5.19 10.33
C TYR A 280 5.48 -4.44 10.72
N LYS A 281 4.66 -5.02 11.60
CA LYS A 281 3.60 -4.33 12.34
C LYS A 281 4.11 -3.93 13.72
N LEU A 282 3.70 -2.75 14.20
CA LEU A 282 3.95 -2.31 15.57
C LEU A 282 2.94 -2.98 16.52
N ASP A 283 3.43 -3.81 17.45
CA ASP A 283 2.67 -4.14 18.65
C ASP A 283 2.82 -2.98 19.65
N GLN A 284 1.78 -2.16 19.75
CA GLN A 284 1.75 -0.98 20.62
C GLN A 284 1.65 -1.36 22.11
N ALA A 285 1.13 -2.55 22.45
CA ALA A 285 0.98 -3.00 23.82
C ALA A 285 2.29 -3.58 24.38
N ASN A 286 2.90 -4.51 23.64
CA ASN A 286 4.18 -5.12 24.00
C ASN A 286 5.40 -4.28 23.59
N LYS A 287 5.20 -3.20 22.82
CA LYS A 287 6.24 -2.24 22.38
C LYS A 287 7.35 -2.88 21.55
N VAL A 288 6.96 -3.75 20.63
CA VAL A 288 7.87 -4.49 19.73
C VAL A 288 7.38 -4.42 18.28
N TRP A 289 8.29 -4.64 17.34
CA TRP A 289 7.96 -4.86 15.93
C TRP A 289 7.83 -6.35 15.65
N VAL A 290 6.70 -6.75 15.09
CA VAL A 290 6.39 -8.13 14.72
C VAL A 290 6.49 -8.26 13.21
N GLU A 291 7.31 -9.19 12.73
CA GLU A 291 7.48 -9.47 11.30
C GLU A 291 6.22 -10.13 10.72
N MET A 292 5.85 -9.78 9.48
CA MET A 292 4.60 -10.22 8.84
C MET A 292 4.86 -11.14 7.65
N GLU A 293 4.46 -12.42 7.80
CA GLU A 293 4.49 -13.40 6.70
C GLU A 293 3.37 -13.18 5.66
N SER A 294 2.28 -12.51 6.05
CA SER A 294 1.15 -12.15 5.19
C SER A 294 0.53 -10.82 5.64
N LEU A 295 -0.16 -10.12 4.73
CA LEU A 295 -0.87 -8.87 5.03
C LEU A 295 -2.37 -9.09 5.32
N GLY A 296 -2.85 -10.34 5.36
CA GLY A 296 -4.24 -10.65 5.71
C GLY A 296 -5.28 -10.12 4.72
N GLY A 297 -4.92 -9.97 3.45
CA GLY A 297 -5.74 -9.38 2.38
C GLY A 297 -5.42 -7.91 2.09
N MET A 298 -4.79 -7.20 3.03
CA MET A 298 -4.36 -5.81 2.84
C MET A 298 -3.27 -5.69 1.75
N THR A 299 -3.24 -4.53 1.10
CA THR A 299 -2.24 -4.12 0.12
C THR A 299 -1.56 -2.84 0.61
N LEU A 300 -0.23 -2.81 0.57
CA LEU A 300 0.57 -1.65 0.95
C LEU A 300 1.12 -0.94 -0.29
N PHE A 301 1.01 0.39 -0.33
CA PHE A 301 1.47 1.23 -1.43
C PHE A 301 2.62 2.09 -0.92
N ALA A 302 3.83 1.57 -1.07
CA ALA A 302 5.07 2.16 -0.56
C ALA A 302 5.54 3.32 -1.45
N ASN A 303 5.77 4.48 -0.84
CA ASN A 303 6.41 5.64 -1.44
C ASN A 303 7.08 6.49 -0.35
N PHE A 304 8.11 7.26 -0.72
CA PHE A 304 8.93 7.99 0.24
C PHE A 304 8.23 9.17 0.91
N LEU A 305 7.31 9.86 0.21
CA LEU A 305 6.61 11.04 0.75
C LEU A 305 5.45 10.63 1.65
N SER A 306 4.53 9.83 1.11
CA SER A 306 3.46 9.19 1.87
C SER A 306 3.17 7.80 1.31
N SER A 307 3.08 6.81 2.20
CA SER A 307 2.66 5.45 1.86
C SER A 307 1.24 5.20 2.35
N TYR A 308 0.50 4.36 1.63
CA TYR A 308 -0.90 4.06 1.94
C TYR A 308 -1.08 2.57 2.21
N ALA A 309 -2.17 2.25 2.88
CA ALA A 309 -2.70 0.89 2.98
C ALA A 309 -4.15 0.88 2.48
N ARG A 310 -4.57 -0.29 1.96
CA ARG A 310 -5.95 -0.58 1.56
C ARG A 310 -6.28 -2.05 1.82
N THR A 311 -7.42 -2.32 2.45
CA THR A 311 -8.10 -3.62 2.37
C THR A 311 -8.99 -3.67 1.14
N ASP A 312 -9.72 -4.77 0.96
CA ASP A 312 -10.89 -4.87 0.06
C ASP A 312 -10.64 -4.62 -1.44
N LEU A 313 -9.37 -4.48 -1.85
CA LEU A 313 -8.96 -4.50 -3.25
C LEU A 313 -9.22 -5.89 -3.88
N LEU A 314 -9.30 -5.94 -5.20
CA LEU A 314 -9.64 -7.17 -5.94
C LEU A 314 -8.43 -8.07 -6.24
N GLY A 315 -8.67 -9.38 -6.12
CA GLY A 315 -7.86 -10.48 -6.59
C GLY A 315 -6.35 -10.31 -6.37
N ALA A 316 -5.62 -10.30 -7.48
CA ALA A 316 -4.16 -10.28 -7.51
C ALA A 316 -3.49 -9.01 -6.94
N MET A 317 -4.25 -8.03 -6.42
CA MET A 317 -3.71 -6.89 -5.66
C MET A 317 -3.55 -7.19 -4.17
N ARG A 318 -4.36 -8.09 -3.59
CA ARG A 318 -4.31 -8.49 -2.16
C ARG A 318 -2.93 -9.05 -1.80
N ASN A 319 -2.50 -8.93 -0.53
CA ASN A 319 -1.21 -9.44 -0.04
C ASN A 319 0.02 -9.03 -0.88
N ASN A 320 -0.02 -7.82 -1.45
CA ASN A 320 1.10 -7.22 -2.18
C ASN A 320 1.63 -5.96 -1.48
N VAL A 321 2.92 -5.67 -1.68
CA VAL A 321 3.49 -4.33 -1.54
C VAL A 321 3.77 -3.76 -2.93
N TYR A 322 3.15 -2.63 -3.26
CA TYR A 322 3.38 -1.87 -4.49
C TYR A 322 4.42 -0.78 -4.26
N PHE A 323 5.36 -0.64 -5.20
CA PHE A 323 6.41 0.39 -5.18
C PHE A 323 6.42 1.15 -6.51
N SER A 324 6.61 2.46 -6.43
CA SER A 324 6.84 3.33 -7.59
C SER A 324 8.14 2.96 -8.31
N LYS A 325 8.11 2.65 -9.62
CA LYS A 325 9.34 2.46 -10.42
C LYS A 325 9.20 3.07 -11.81
N VAL A 326 10.16 3.91 -12.19
CA VAL A 326 10.19 4.53 -13.52
C VAL A 326 10.35 3.49 -14.63
N ARG A 327 9.23 3.24 -15.33
CA ARG A 327 9.08 2.63 -16.67
C ARG A 327 9.76 1.26 -16.88
N PHE A 328 8.97 0.18 -16.81
CA PHE A 328 9.39 -1.15 -17.26
C PHE A 328 8.25 -1.86 -18.02
N TYR A 329 8.41 -2.11 -19.32
CA TYR A 329 7.38 -2.64 -20.23
C TYR A 329 6.00 -1.98 -20.05
N GLY A 330 5.95 -0.64 -20.08
CA GLY A 330 4.72 0.15 -19.91
C GLY A 330 4.24 0.30 -18.45
N LYS A 331 4.55 -0.66 -17.56
CA LYS A 331 4.23 -0.54 -16.13
C LYS A 331 5.03 0.58 -15.46
N ARG A 332 4.39 1.26 -14.51
CA ARG A 332 4.97 2.35 -13.71
C ARG A 332 5.13 2.03 -12.22
N CYS A 333 4.70 0.84 -11.80
CA CYS A 333 4.98 0.29 -10.48
C CYS A 333 5.47 -1.16 -10.61
N VAL A 334 6.19 -1.63 -9.60
CA VAL A 334 6.36 -3.08 -9.35
C VAL A 334 5.48 -3.45 -8.17
N SER A 335 5.04 -4.70 -8.09
CA SER A 335 4.50 -5.25 -6.84
C SER A 335 5.37 -6.40 -6.36
N TYR A 336 5.38 -6.64 -5.06
CA TYR A 336 5.90 -7.84 -4.41
C TYR A 336 4.73 -8.56 -3.74
N SER A 337 4.38 -9.76 -4.19
CA SER A 337 3.34 -10.59 -3.55
C SER A 337 3.98 -11.46 -2.49
N LEU A 338 3.45 -11.38 -1.26
CA LEU A 338 3.90 -12.21 -0.14
C LEU A 338 3.52 -13.68 -0.40
N ASP A 339 2.28 -13.96 -0.83
CA ASP A 339 1.79 -15.33 -1.14
C ASP A 339 2.67 -16.06 -2.17
N ASN A 340 3.31 -15.31 -3.06
CA ASN A 340 4.16 -15.84 -4.13
C ASN A 340 5.66 -15.67 -3.86
N GLY A 341 6.05 -15.04 -2.73
CA GLY A 341 7.43 -14.72 -2.36
C GLY A 341 8.24 -13.91 -3.38
N ARG A 342 7.59 -13.18 -4.30
CA ARG A 342 8.26 -12.62 -5.49
C ARG A 342 7.71 -11.30 -6.01
N TYR A 343 8.60 -10.58 -6.68
CA TYR A 343 8.28 -9.40 -7.48
C TYR A 343 7.57 -9.72 -8.80
N TYR A 344 6.74 -8.77 -9.25
CA TYR A 344 6.06 -8.74 -10.54
C TYR A 344 6.32 -7.42 -11.27
N PRO A 345 6.80 -7.45 -12.53
CA PRO A 345 7.20 -8.64 -13.30
C PRO A 345 8.44 -9.35 -12.71
N ARG A 346 8.68 -10.61 -13.14
CA ARG A 346 9.83 -11.41 -12.68
C ARG A 346 11.15 -10.86 -13.23
N LYS A 347 12.21 -10.90 -12.40
CA LYS A 347 13.55 -10.29 -12.55
C LYS A 347 13.50 -8.74 -12.45
N GLN A 348 14.42 -8.08 -11.75
CA GLN A 348 15.65 -8.51 -11.04
C GLN A 348 15.88 -7.55 -9.86
N CYS A 349 16.61 -7.99 -8.82
CA CYS A 349 17.31 -7.18 -7.80
C CYS A 349 17.04 -5.66 -7.90
N TYR A 350 16.05 -5.14 -7.14
CA TYR A 350 15.64 -3.74 -7.26
C TYR A 350 16.41 -2.88 -6.27
N ASP A 351 17.39 -2.12 -6.75
CA ASP A 351 18.06 -1.15 -5.91
C ASP A 351 17.19 0.12 -5.71
N TRP A 352 16.51 0.16 -4.58
CA TRP A 352 15.73 1.31 -4.12
C TRP A 352 16.62 2.45 -3.61
N GLY A 353 17.92 2.21 -3.41
CA GLY A 353 18.93 3.20 -3.09
C GLY A 353 19.34 4.08 -4.28
N GLU A 354 19.20 3.60 -5.52
CA GLU A 354 19.55 4.40 -6.71
C GLU A 354 18.44 5.35 -7.15
N GLN A 355 17.17 4.93 -7.11
CA GLN A 355 16.01 5.73 -7.55
C GLN A 355 15.87 7.05 -6.77
N ASP A 356 15.36 8.11 -7.40
CA ASP A 356 15.08 9.36 -6.69
C ASP A 356 13.78 9.23 -5.87
N PRO A 357 13.82 9.36 -4.53
CA PRO A 357 12.63 9.25 -3.70
C PRO A 357 11.60 10.36 -3.93
N PHE A 358 11.95 11.42 -4.66
CA PHE A 358 11.11 12.60 -4.89
C PHE A 358 10.54 12.70 -6.32
N GLU A 359 10.55 11.61 -7.12
CA GLU A 359 9.99 11.59 -8.48
C GLU A 359 8.48 11.26 -8.59
N SER A 360 7.84 10.82 -7.50
CA SER A 360 6.42 10.43 -7.50
C SER A 360 5.79 10.39 -6.11
N VAL A 361 4.45 10.35 -6.04
CA VAL A 361 3.67 10.06 -4.81
C VAL A 361 2.41 9.25 -5.13
N TRP A 362 1.95 8.44 -4.17
CA TRP A 362 0.62 7.82 -4.23
C TRP A 362 -0.46 8.84 -3.82
N ILE A 363 -1.66 8.76 -4.39
CA ILE A 363 -2.80 9.63 -4.08
C ILE A 363 -4.12 8.89 -4.28
N GLU A 364 -5.13 9.18 -3.46
CA GLU A 364 -6.51 8.71 -3.71
C GLU A 364 -6.94 8.98 -5.17
N PRO A 365 -7.55 8.00 -5.86
CA PRO A 365 -8.10 8.23 -7.18
C PRO A 365 -9.32 9.16 -7.09
N PRO A 366 -9.61 9.94 -8.14
CA PRO A 366 -10.80 10.78 -8.19
C PRO A 366 -12.09 9.94 -8.26
N GLU A 367 -13.21 10.59 -7.95
CA GLU A 367 -14.54 10.03 -8.20
C GLU A 367 -14.91 10.07 -9.68
N ASP A 368 -14.63 11.21 -10.35
CA ASP A 368 -14.87 11.46 -11.77
C ASP A 368 -13.56 11.53 -12.57
N LEU A 369 -13.60 11.07 -13.82
CA LEU A 369 -12.49 11.06 -14.76
C LEU A 369 -12.59 12.14 -15.84
N SER A 370 -13.68 12.92 -15.88
CA SER A 370 -13.92 13.98 -16.88
C SER A 370 -12.84 15.05 -16.93
N THR A 371 -12.05 15.22 -15.86
CA THR A 371 -10.97 16.20 -15.75
C THR A 371 -9.66 15.78 -16.44
N PHE A 372 -9.54 14.54 -16.93
CA PHE A 372 -8.32 13.99 -17.50
C PHE A 372 -8.35 13.89 -19.02
N LEU A 373 -7.15 13.96 -19.62
CA LEU A 373 -6.88 13.72 -21.05
C LEU A 373 -6.58 12.23 -21.31
#